data_AF-A0AAN2WNL3-F1
#
_entry.id   AF-A0AAN2WNL3-F1
#
_cell.length_a   1.000
_cell.length_b   1.000
_cell.length_c   1.000
_cell.angle_alpha   90.00
_cell.angle_beta   90.00
_cell.angle_gamma   90.00
#
_symmetry.space_group_name_H-M   'P 1'
#
loop_
_entity.id
_entity.type
_entity.pdbx_description
1 polymer ?
#
loop_
_entity_poly.entity_id
_entity_poly.type
_entity_poly.pdbx_seq_one_letter_code
_entity_poly.pdbx_strand_id
1 'polypeptide(L)'
;MSIKLLDEFLKKHSKTRYQLSKLTGISQNTLNDYNKKELNKYSVSFLRALSMCAGISTFDVFIELAELEKSYDDLAGFKHLLD
;
A
#
# COMPACT_ATOMS: atom_id res chain seq x y z
N MET A 1 -4.91 -10.90 -11.00
CA MET A 1 -3.71 -10.83 -10.12
C MET A 1 -3.84 -9.53 -9.35
N SER A 2 -3.61 -9.49 -8.03
CA SER A 2 -3.78 -8.26 -7.22
C SER A 2 -2.42 -7.64 -6.95
N ILE A 3 -2.31 -6.32 -7.13
CA ILE A 3 -1.11 -5.54 -6.81
C ILE A 3 -0.72 -5.72 -5.34
N LYS A 4 0.57 -5.79 -5.07
CA LYS A 4 1.13 -5.74 -3.71
C LYS A 4 1.19 -4.28 -3.23
N LEU A 5 0.01 -3.69 -3.04
CA LEU A 5 -0.17 -2.25 -2.86
C LEU A 5 0.69 -1.67 -1.73
N LEU A 6 0.74 -2.36 -0.58
CA LEU A 6 1.58 -1.95 0.55
C LEU A 6 3.07 -1.95 0.20
N ASP A 7 3.56 -2.99 -0.48
CA ASP A 7 4.97 -3.07 -0.86
C ASP A 7 5.35 -1.99 -1.87
N GLU A 8 4.51 -1.71 -2.87
CA GLU A 8 4.78 -0.66 -3.85
C GLU A 8 4.83 0.73 -3.21
N PHE A 9 3.89 1.03 -2.31
CA PHE A 9 3.93 2.27 -1.53
C PHE A 9 5.22 2.37 -0.70
N LEU A 10 5.57 1.33 0.07
CA LEU A 10 6.76 1.36 0.91
C LEU A 10 8.05 1.50 0.09
N LYS A 11 8.16 0.81 -1.06
CA LYS A 11 9.32 0.94 -1.97
C LYS A 11 9.50 2.36 -2.47
N LYS A 12 8.42 3.05 -2.86
CA LYS A 12 8.46 4.45 -3.34
C LYS A 12 9.04 5.40 -2.29
N HIS A 13 8.85 5.08 -1.00
CA HIS A 13 9.38 5.83 0.14
C HIS A 13 10.70 5.26 0.71
N SER A 14 11.35 4.33 -0.01
CA SER A 14 12.55 3.62 0.45
C SER A 14 12.39 2.96 1.82
N LYS A 15 11.19 2.43 2.08
CA LYS A 15 10.82 1.72 3.30
C LYS A 15 10.54 0.23 3.04
N THR A 16 10.52 -0.54 4.12
CA THR A 16 10.19 -1.97 4.12
C THR A 16 9.12 -2.27 5.17
N ARG A 17 8.39 -3.38 5.00
CA ARG A 17 7.47 -3.90 6.02
C ARG A 17 8.17 -4.15 7.36
N TYR A 18 9.46 -4.48 7.34
CA TYR A 18 10.27 -4.60 8.55
C TYR A 18 10.35 -3.27 9.33
N GLN A 19 10.67 -2.17 8.66
CA GLN A 19 10.73 -0.84 9.30
C GLN A 19 9.35 -0.39 9.79
N LEU A 20 8.30 -0.62 9.01
CA LEU A 20 6.92 -0.32 9.41
C LEU A 20 6.53 -1.10 10.69
N SER A 21 6.81 -2.40 10.72
CA SER A 21 6.55 -3.26 11.88
C SER A 21 7.33 -2.80 13.12
N LYS A 22 8.62 -2.49 12.96
CA LYS A 22 9.49 -2.00 14.05
C LYS A 22 8.99 -0.67 14.63
N LEU A 23 8.47 0.22 13.79
CA LEU A 23 7.95 1.52 14.21
C LEU A 23 6.59 1.44 14.90
N THR A 24 5.70 0.57 14.40
CA THR A 24 4.26 0.60 14.75
C THR A 24 3.82 -0.55 15.65
N GLY A 25 4.68 -1.57 15.83
CA GLY A 25 4.35 -2.80 16.55
C GLY A 25 3.43 -3.75 15.78
N ILE A 26 3.03 -3.42 14.55
CA ILE A 26 2.18 -4.29 13.72
C ILE A 26 2.99 -5.54 13.32
N SER A 27 2.42 -6.73 13.52
CA SER A 27 3.09 -7.99 13.20
C SER A 27 3.36 -8.14 11.69
N GLN A 28 4.45 -8.83 11.33
CA GLN A 28 4.76 -9.14 9.92
C GLN A 28 3.63 -9.91 9.23
N ASN A 29 2.95 -10.81 9.95
CA ASN A 29 1.81 -11.56 9.42
C ASN A 29 0.66 -10.62 9.05
N THR A 30 0.32 -9.68 9.93
CA THR A 30 -0.70 -8.66 9.67
C THR A 30 -0.33 -7.78 8.48
N LEU A 31 0.94 -7.35 8.36
CA LEU A 31 1.40 -6.59 7.20
C LEU A 31 1.33 -7.40 5.90
N ASN A 32 1.63 -8.70 5.96
CA ASN A 32 1.49 -9.60 4.82
C ASN A 32 0.02 -9.74 4.39
N ASP A 33 -0.91 -9.70 5.32
CA ASP A 33 -2.35 -9.72 5.02
C ASP A 33 -2.82 -8.39 4.41
N TYR A 34 -2.34 -7.25 4.92
CA TYR A 34 -2.60 -5.95 4.29
C TYR A 34 -2.07 -5.89 2.85
N ASN A 35 -0.93 -6.52 2.58
CA ASN A 35 -0.33 -6.57 1.24
C ASN A 35 -1.11 -7.46 0.24
N LYS A 36 -2.20 -8.10 0.67
CA LYS A 36 -3.12 -8.86 -0.20
C LYS A 36 -4.49 -8.16 -0.34
N LYS A 37 -4.70 -7.06 0.39
CA LYS A 37 -5.96 -6.33 0.42
C LYS A 37 -5.93 -5.17 -0.58
N GLU A 38 -7.08 -4.88 -1.14
CA GLU A 38 -7.40 -3.62 -1.84
C GLU A 38 -7.45 -2.45 -0.85
N LEU A 39 -7.28 -1.22 -1.37
CA LEU A 39 -7.29 0.00 -0.58
C LEU A 39 -8.59 0.18 0.22
N ASN A 40 -9.72 -0.25 -0.32
CA ASN A 40 -11.02 -0.16 0.35
C ASN A 40 -11.09 -0.94 1.69
N LYS A 41 -10.14 -1.84 1.96
CA LYS A 41 -10.02 -2.57 3.24
C LYS A 41 -8.96 -1.99 4.18
N TYR A 42 -8.31 -0.89 3.80
CA TYR A 42 -7.32 -0.23 4.65
C TYR A 42 -8.04 0.64 5.67
N SER A 43 -7.79 0.38 6.95
CA SER A 43 -8.36 1.23 8.00
C SER A 43 -7.62 2.57 8.07
N VAL A 44 -8.30 3.61 8.55
CA VAL A 44 -7.68 4.92 8.81
C VAL A 44 -6.49 4.80 9.78
N SER A 45 -6.55 3.90 10.76
CA SER A 45 -5.43 3.62 11.66
C SER A 45 -4.20 3.09 10.92
N PHE A 46 -4.39 2.27 9.89
CA PHE A 46 -3.29 1.76 9.08
C PHE A 46 -2.71 2.87 8.18
N LEU A 47 -3.55 3.73 7.60
CA LEU A 47 -3.07 4.91 6.85
C LEU A 47 -2.23 5.86 7.72
N ARG A 48 -2.62 6.06 9.00
CA ARG A 48 -1.82 6.82 9.97
C ARG A 48 -0.48 6.16 10.28
N ALA A 49 -0.44 4.83 10.41
CA ALA A 49 0.79 4.08 10.59
C ALA A 49 1.76 4.24 9.40
N LEU A 50 1.23 4.22 8.17
CA LEU A 50 2.00 4.50 6.97
C LEU A 50 2.50 5.95 6.93
N SER A 51 1.64 6.91 7.29
CA SER A 51 2.00 8.33 7.41
C SER A 51 3.17 8.55 8.36
N MET A 52 3.14 7.93 9.56
CA MET A 52 4.25 7.97 10.51
C MET A 52 5.54 7.32 9.94
N CYS A 53 5.42 6.26 9.15
CA CYS A 53 6.56 5.56 8.58
C CYS A 53 7.21 6.30 7.40
N ALA A 54 6.40 6.89 6.53
CA ALA A 54 6.83 7.59 5.32
C ALA A 54 7.17 9.07 5.58
N GLY A 55 6.65 9.68 6.66
CA GLY A 55 6.90 11.08 6.97
C GLY A 55 6.07 12.06 6.12
N ILE A 56 4.94 11.61 5.59
CA ILE A 56 3.98 12.40 4.80
C ILE A 56 2.61 12.42 5.48
N SER A 57 1.70 13.30 5.06
CA SER A 57 0.36 13.39 5.69
C SER A 57 -0.48 12.14 5.41
N THR A 58 -1.45 11.83 6.27
CA THR A 58 -2.37 10.69 6.03
C THR A 58 -3.21 10.89 4.76
N PHE A 59 -3.47 12.13 4.36
CA PHE A 59 -4.14 12.44 3.10
C PHE A 59 -3.26 12.06 1.90
N ASP A 60 -1.98 12.47 1.91
CA ASP A 60 -1.05 12.14 0.83
C ASP A 60 -0.83 10.63 0.71
N VAL A 61 -0.77 9.90 1.84
CA VAL A 61 -0.77 8.43 1.83
C VAL A 61 -1.97 7.86 1.09
N PHE A 62 -3.17 8.37 1.39
CA PHE A 62 -4.40 7.88 0.75
C PHE A 62 -4.39 8.16 -0.76
N ILE A 63 -4.01 9.37 -1.17
CA ILE A 63 -3.92 9.75 -2.59
C ILE A 63 -2.92 8.86 -3.32
N GLU A 64 -1.71 8.69 -2.79
CA GLU A 64 -0.68 7.85 -3.43
C GLU A 64 -1.11 6.39 -3.58
N LEU A 65 -1.77 5.82 -2.55
CA LEU A 65 -2.30 4.45 -2.63
C LEU A 65 -3.41 4.33 -3.68
N ALA A 66 -4.31 5.31 -3.76
CA ALA A 66 -5.39 5.31 -4.74
C ALA A 66 -4.87 5.41 -6.18
N GLU A 67 -3.83 6.21 -6.40
CA GLU A 67 -3.15 6.32 -7.70
C GLU A 67 -2.45 5.02 -8.09
N LEU A 68 -1.78 4.35 -7.14
CA LEU A 68 -1.12 3.06 -7.37
C LEU A 68 -2.13 1.96 -7.74
N GLU A 69 -3.25 1.89 -7.02
CA GLU A 69 -4.32 0.92 -7.29
C GLU A 69 -4.96 1.17 -8.66
N LYS A 70 -5.32 2.42 -8.96
CA LYS A 70 -5.89 2.81 -10.26
C LYS A 70 -4.96 2.50 -11.43
N SER A 71 -3.68 2.86 -11.32
CA SER A 71 -2.69 2.63 -12.39
C SER A 71 -2.55 1.14 -12.71
N TYR A 72 -2.62 0.29 -11.69
CA TYR A 72 -2.60 -1.14 -11.87
C TYR A 72 -3.86 -1.67 -12.56
N ASP A 73 -5.03 -1.20 -12.14
CA ASP A 73 -6.31 -1.59 -12.75
C ASP A 73 -6.39 -1.18 -14.22
N ASP A 74 -5.94 0.03 -14.55
CA ASP A 74 -5.85 0.53 -15.93
C ASP A 74 -4.94 -0.38 -16.77
N LEU A 75 -3.74 -0.70 -16.26
CA LEU A 75 -2.78 -1.56 -16.94
C LEU A 75 -3.29 -3.00 -17.13
N ALA A 76 -3.96 -3.55 -16.12
CA ALA A 76 -4.60 -4.86 -16.20
C ALA A 76 -5.71 -4.88 -17.26
N GLY A 77 -6.49 -3.80 -17.36
CA GLY A 77 -7.49 -3.60 -18.41
C GLY A 77 -6.90 -3.63 -19.82
N PHE A 78 -5.77 -2.95 -20.05
CA PHE A 78 -5.07 -3.00 -21.34
C PHE A 78 -4.55 -4.39 -21.69
N LYS A 79 -4.00 -5.13 -20.72
CA LYS A 79 -3.49 -6.47 -20.96
C LYS A 79 -4.60 -7.40 -21.48
N HIS A 80 -5.79 -7.32 -20.92
CA HIS A 80 -6.95 -8.10 -21.37
C HIS A 80 -7.40 -7.78 -22.81
N LEU A 81 -7.05 -6.62 -23.36
CA LEU A 81 -7.35 -6.27 -24.75
C LEU A 81 -6.33 -6.81 -25.76
N LEU A 82 -5.16 -7.27 -25.29
CA LEU A 82 -4.07 -7.78 -26.12
C LEU A 82 -4.00 -9.32 -26.14
N ASP A 83 -4.75 -9.99 -25.26
CA ASP A 83 -4.92 -11.45 -25.19
C ASP A 83 -6.19 -11.88 -25.94
#